data_AF-A0A261TR67-F1
#
_entry.id   AF-A0A261TR67-F1
#
_cell.length_a   1.000
_cell.length_b   1.000
_cell.length_c   1.000
_cell.angle_alpha   90.00
_cell.angle_beta   90.00
_cell.angle_gamma   90.00
#
_symmetry.space_group_name_H-M   'P 1'
#
loop_
_entity.id
_entity.type
_entity.pdbx_description
1 polymer ?
#
loop_
_entity_poly.entity_id
_entity_poly.type
_entity_poly.pdbx_seq_one_letter_code
_entity_poly.pdbx_strand_id
1 'polypeptide(L)'
;MLALPLMAQAQTGQAMRSDRPRVEAADLYYYEPPAGGIAAVALDRLARDLSRQPEVLRQVRDLDRGARLTFFTEARADGRRRLPTATLEAAQPAILLLLQRATTLECYGVVMARFLDETQRVRWNLAVIDHEPELAGPWREHEFDSVMAHLRGLPKNEVDPAAREQAWNRLIESLPPAERDEVERVMAMTETGPDEAATLCNLARTLQAALVKAPAAERRLLILPARR
;
A
#
# COMPACT_ATOMS: atom_id res chain seq x y z
N MET A 1 -22.47 66.17 -19.46
CA MET A 1 -22.86 65.38 -18.26
C MET A 1 -24.10 64.58 -18.64
N LEU A 2 -23.93 63.26 -18.86
CA LEU A 2 -24.51 62.13 -18.10
C LEU A 2 -25.95 61.77 -18.56
N ALA A 3 -26.34 60.53 -18.83
CA ALA A 3 -25.67 59.23 -18.91
C ALA A 3 -26.61 58.25 -19.66
N LEU A 4 -26.03 57.32 -20.43
CA LEU A 4 -26.73 56.17 -21.06
C LEU A 4 -26.67 54.96 -20.10
N PRO A 5 -27.69 54.08 -20.05
CA PRO A 5 -27.61 52.86 -19.26
C PRO A 5 -26.89 51.75 -20.05
N LEU A 6 -25.78 51.26 -19.49
CA LEU A 6 -25.15 50.01 -19.90
C LEU A 6 -25.98 48.83 -19.40
N MET A 7 -26.47 48.00 -20.33
CA MET A 7 -26.93 46.65 -20.00
C MET A 7 -25.71 45.74 -19.83
N ALA A 8 -25.45 45.34 -18.58
CA ALA A 8 -24.51 44.30 -18.27
C ALA A 8 -25.12 42.93 -18.63
N GLN A 9 -24.68 42.36 -19.75
CA GLN A 9 -24.84 40.93 -19.99
C GLN A 9 -23.95 40.18 -19.02
N ALA A 10 -24.56 39.58 -18.01
CA ALA A 10 -23.91 38.56 -17.19
C ALA A 10 -23.65 37.34 -18.09
N GLN A 11 -22.42 37.22 -18.60
CA GLN A 11 -21.91 35.96 -19.12
C GLN A 11 -21.80 35.00 -17.93
N THR A 12 -22.82 34.16 -17.76
CA THR A 12 -22.72 32.94 -16.97
C THR A 12 -21.66 32.06 -17.61
N GLY A 13 -20.44 32.19 -17.10
CA GLY A 13 -19.36 31.23 -17.31
C GLY A 13 -19.76 29.91 -16.67
N GLN A 14 -20.60 29.15 -17.38
CA GLN A 14 -20.83 27.74 -17.12
C GLN A 14 -19.50 27.06 -17.44
N ALA A 15 -18.63 26.95 -16.42
CA ALA A 15 -17.47 26.10 -16.48
C ALA A 15 -17.98 24.71 -16.85
N MET A 16 -17.76 24.31 -18.10
CA MET A 16 -17.84 22.92 -18.52
C MET A 16 -16.91 22.14 -17.60
N ARG A 17 -17.45 21.62 -16.49
CA ARG A 17 -16.84 20.51 -15.79
C ARG A 17 -16.72 19.44 -16.86
N SER A 18 -15.49 19.15 -17.26
CA SER A 18 -15.19 18.08 -18.19
C SER A 18 -15.83 16.82 -17.61
N ASP A 19 -16.94 16.37 -18.22
CA ASP A 19 -17.68 15.12 -17.93
C ASP A 19 -16.85 13.86 -18.19
N ARG A 20 -15.52 13.99 -18.26
CA ARG A 20 -14.64 12.84 -18.35
C ARG A 20 -14.74 12.07 -17.03
N PRO A 21 -15.11 10.78 -17.07
CA PRO A 21 -15.05 9.94 -15.88
C PRO A 21 -13.63 10.02 -15.32
N ARG A 22 -13.54 10.33 -14.03
CA ARG A 22 -12.29 10.48 -13.31
C ARG A 22 -12.36 9.64 -12.04
N VAL A 23 -11.21 9.08 -11.67
CA VAL A 23 -10.98 8.45 -10.38
C VAL A 23 -10.56 9.55 -9.40
N GLU A 24 -11.24 9.62 -8.27
CA GLU A 24 -10.91 10.52 -7.17
C GLU A 24 -10.18 9.76 -6.05
N ALA A 25 -9.42 10.45 -5.19
CA ALA A 25 -8.79 9.81 -4.03
C ALA A 25 -9.82 9.10 -3.14
N ALA A 26 -11.02 9.67 -3.05
CA ALA A 26 -12.16 9.16 -2.30
C ALA A 26 -12.82 7.91 -2.93
N ASP A 27 -12.47 7.57 -4.17
CA ASP A 27 -12.83 6.30 -4.82
C ASP A 27 -11.83 5.20 -4.46
N LEU A 28 -10.63 5.56 -4.00
CA LEU A 28 -9.55 4.61 -3.77
C LEU A 28 -9.61 3.97 -2.39
N TYR A 29 -9.87 4.70 -1.30
CA TYR A 29 -9.79 4.12 0.05
C TYR A 29 -10.89 4.65 0.98
N TYR A 30 -11.28 3.84 1.96
CA TYR A 30 -12.11 4.27 3.11
C TYR A 30 -11.26 5.03 4.16
N TYR A 31 -10.42 5.96 3.68
CA TYR A 31 -9.57 6.79 4.52
C TYR A 31 -9.29 8.11 3.80
N GLU A 32 -9.51 9.21 4.50
CA GLU A 32 -9.23 10.56 4.03
C GLU A 32 -8.09 11.14 4.87
N PRO A 33 -6.84 11.22 4.34
CA PRO A 33 -5.75 11.86 5.06
C PRO A 33 -6.00 13.36 5.23
N PRO A 34 -5.30 14.02 6.17
CA PRO A 34 -5.38 15.46 6.36
C PRO A 34 -5.14 16.22 5.03
N ALA A 35 -6.02 17.17 4.72
CA ALA A 35 -5.93 17.93 3.48
C ALA A 35 -4.60 18.68 3.38
N GLY A 36 -3.93 18.56 2.24
CA GLY A 36 -2.61 19.17 1.99
C GLY A 36 -1.42 18.40 2.56
N GLY A 37 -1.63 17.32 3.30
CA GLY A 37 -0.57 16.41 3.76
C GLY A 37 0.10 15.65 2.61
N ILE A 38 1.29 15.10 2.87
CA ILE A 38 2.03 14.30 1.89
C ILE A 38 1.22 13.07 1.47
N ALA A 39 0.52 12.44 2.42
CA ALA A 39 -0.37 11.31 2.14
C ALA A 39 -1.52 11.68 1.19
N ALA A 40 -2.14 12.85 1.41
CA ALA A 40 -3.21 13.36 0.53
C ALA A 40 -2.69 13.62 -0.89
N VAL A 41 -1.51 14.24 -1.01
CA VAL A 41 -0.87 14.50 -2.30
C VAL A 41 -0.52 13.19 -3.03
N ALA A 42 -0.04 12.18 -2.30
CA ALA A 42 0.27 10.86 -2.86
C ALA A 42 -0.98 10.17 -3.41
N LEU A 43 -2.09 10.19 -2.65
CA LEU A 43 -3.38 9.66 -3.08
C LEU A 43 -3.94 10.37 -4.31
N ASP A 44 -3.90 11.69 -4.33
CA ASP A 44 -4.35 12.47 -5.48
C ASP A 44 -3.52 12.20 -6.74
N ARG A 45 -2.22 11.95 -6.58
CA ARG A 45 -1.34 11.52 -7.68
C ARG A 45 -1.73 10.13 -8.17
N LEU A 46 -1.91 9.15 -7.27
CA LEU A 46 -2.38 7.81 -7.62
C LEU A 46 -3.70 7.85 -8.40
N ALA A 47 -4.69 8.59 -7.89
CA ALA A 47 -6.00 8.74 -8.53
C ALA A 47 -5.89 9.39 -9.92
N ARG A 48 -5.02 10.40 -10.09
CA ARG A 48 -4.73 11.00 -11.40
C ARG A 48 -4.06 10.02 -12.36
N ASP A 49 -3.09 9.23 -11.89
CA ASP A 49 -2.38 8.28 -12.73
C ASP A 49 -3.31 7.14 -13.20
N LEU A 50 -4.18 6.66 -12.32
CA LEU A 50 -5.24 5.71 -12.64
C LEU A 50 -6.28 6.30 -13.60
N SER A 51 -6.65 7.57 -13.42
CA SER A 51 -7.56 8.28 -14.33
C SER A 51 -7.01 8.43 -15.75
N ARG A 52 -5.69 8.30 -15.94
CA ARG A 52 -5.06 8.34 -17.27
C ARG A 52 -5.07 6.99 -17.98
N GLN A 53 -5.47 5.92 -17.30
CA GLN A 53 -5.50 4.57 -17.86
C GLN A 53 -6.89 4.27 -18.47
N PRO A 54 -7.01 4.06 -19.79
CA PRO A 54 -8.29 3.78 -20.43
C PRO A 54 -8.97 2.52 -19.89
N GLU A 55 -8.19 1.50 -19.51
CA GLU A 55 -8.71 0.27 -18.89
C GLU A 55 -9.31 0.48 -17.51
N VAL A 56 -8.74 1.36 -16.69
CA VAL A 56 -9.33 1.74 -15.39
C VAL A 56 -10.66 2.46 -15.64
N LEU A 57 -10.65 3.50 -16.47
CA LEU A 57 -11.86 4.30 -16.74
C LEU A 57 -12.99 3.44 -17.28
N ARG A 58 -12.70 2.46 -18.13
CA ARG A 58 -13.70 1.53 -18.67
C ARG A 58 -14.39 0.70 -17.58
N GLN A 59 -13.65 0.26 -16.56
CA GLN A 59 -14.22 -0.54 -15.48
C GLN A 59 -15.07 0.30 -14.52
N VAL A 60 -14.68 1.55 -14.28
CA VAL A 60 -15.29 2.37 -13.20
C VAL A 60 -16.31 3.39 -13.69
N ARG A 61 -16.43 3.61 -15.01
CA ARG A 61 -17.25 4.69 -15.59
C ARG A 61 -18.68 4.68 -15.05
N ASP A 62 -19.30 3.50 -15.05
CA ASP A 62 -20.73 3.32 -14.75
C ASP A 62 -20.96 2.89 -13.28
N LEU A 63 -19.90 2.84 -12.47
CA LEU A 63 -19.96 2.51 -11.06
C LEU A 63 -20.17 3.76 -10.20
N ASP A 64 -21.02 3.64 -9.18
CA ASP A 64 -21.09 4.64 -8.09
C ASP A 64 -19.84 4.58 -7.20
N ARG A 65 -19.70 5.55 -6.29
CA ARG A 65 -18.53 5.64 -5.40
C ARG A 65 -18.32 4.39 -4.54
N GLY A 66 -19.38 3.78 -4.03
CA GLY A 66 -19.27 2.58 -3.17
C GLY A 66 -18.80 1.36 -3.95
N ALA A 67 -19.30 1.19 -5.16
CA ALA A 67 -18.86 0.14 -6.08
C ALA A 67 -17.42 0.37 -6.57
N ARG A 68 -17.00 1.62 -6.81
CA ARG A 68 -15.61 1.96 -7.15
C ARG A 68 -14.64 1.64 -6.00
N LEU A 69 -15.00 2.00 -4.77
CA LEU A 69 -14.23 1.66 -3.57
C LEU A 69 -14.03 0.16 -3.42
N THR A 70 -15.11 -0.60 -3.61
CA THR A 70 -15.08 -2.07 -3.59
C THR A 70 -14.13 -2.60 -4.68
N PHE A 71 -14.33 -2.14 -5.92
CA PHE A 71 -13.50 -2.51 -7.06
C PHE A 71 -12.01 -2.25 -6.81
N PHE A 72 -11.61 -1.05 -6.37
CA PHE A 72 -10.19 -0.74 -6.14
C PHE A 72 -9.60 -1.52 -4.96
N THR A 73 -10.39 -1.81 -3.93
CA THR A 73 -9.96 -2.64 -2.80
C THR A 73 -9.65 -4.07 -3.25
N GLU A 74 -10.55 -4.68 -4.02
CA GLU A 74 -10.35 -6.00 -4.60
C GLU A 74 -9.19 -6.01 -5.61
N ALA A 75 -9.13 -5.02 -6.50
CA ALA A 75 -8.11 -4.91 -7.54
C ALA A 75 -6.70 -4.83 -6.94
N ARG A 76 -6.49 -4.08 -5.85
CA ARG A 76 -5.19 -4.04 -5.17
C ARG A 76 -4.86 -5.36 -4.46
N ALA A 77 -5.85 -5.94 -3.76
CA ALA A 77 -5.63 -7.18 -3.03
C ALA A 77 -5.28 -8.37 -3.95
N ASP A 78 -6.02 -8.52 -5.05
CA ASP A 78 -5.74 -9.53 -6.08
C ASP A 78 -4.49 -9.16 -6.89
N GLY A 79 -4.33 -7.88 -7.23
CA GLY A 79 -3.20 -7.33 -7.98
C GLY A 79 -1.84 -7.58 -7.35
N ARG A 80 -1.70 -7.39 -6.03
CA ARG A 80 -0.46 -7.70 -5.30
C ARG A 80 -0.04 -9.17 -5.42
N ARG A 81 -1.01 -10.08 -5.57
CA ARG A 81 -0.75 -11.51 -5.80
C ARG A 81 -0.33 -11.81 -7.22
N ARG A 82 -0.37 -10.83 -8.12
CA ARG A 82 -0.01 -10.95 -9.55
C ARG A 82 1.20 -10.11 -9.94
N LEU A 83 1.78 -9.38 -8.99
CA LEU A 83 2.95 -8.56 -9.25
C LEU A 83 4.15 -9.43 -9.66
N PRO A 84 4.94 -9.01 -10.67
CA PRO A 84 6.19 -9.68 -11.01
C PRO A 84 7.15 -9.71 -9.81
N THR A 85 7.97 -10.77 -9.72
CA THR A 85 8.96 -10.91 -8.64
C THR A 85 9.89 -9.71 -8.55
N ALA A 86 10.33 -9.16 -9.69
CA ALA A 86 11.20 -7.96 -9.70
C ALA A 86 10.54 -6.73 -9.04
N THR A 87 9.24 -6.52 -9.25
CA THR A 87 8.48 -5.44 -8.60
C THR A 87 8.39 -5.66 -7.08
N LEU A 88 8.14 -6.90 -6.67
CA LEU A 88 8.08 -7.26 -5.24
C LEU A 88 9.45 -7.13 -4.57
N GLU A 89 10.54 -7.49 -5.25
CA GLU A 89 11.91 -7.33 -4.76
C GLU A 89 12.28 -5.84 -4.63
N ALA A 90 11.96 -5.04 -5.64
CA ALA A 90 12.23 -3.59 -5.63
C ALA A 90 11.49 -2.86 -4.49
N ALA A 91 10.36 -3.38 -4.02
CA ALA A 91 9.62 -2.81 -2.91
C ALA A 91 10.24 -3.08 -1.53
N GLN A 92 11.09 -4.11 -1.37
CA GLN A 92 11.57 -4.55 -0.06
C GLN A 92 12.37 -3.47 0.72
N PRO A 93 13.27 -2.68 0.09
CA PRO A 93 13.95 -1.60 0.79
C PRO A 93 12.99 -0.52 1.30
N ALA A 94 11.95 -0.18 0.53
CA ALA A 94 10.94 0.80 0.96
C ALA A 94 10.10 0.27 2.13
N ILE A 95 9.76 -1.02 2.14
CA ILE A 95 9.07 -1.67 3.27
C ILE A 95 9.95 -1.62 4.54
N LEU A 96 11.25 -1.91 4.41
CA LEU A 96 12.17 -1.82 5.54
C LEU A 96 12.25 -0.38 6.07
N LEU A 97 12.41 0.60 5.19
CA LEU A 97 12.48 2.01 5.56
C LEU A 97 11.19 2.45 6.25
N LEU A 98 10.03 2.06 5.73
CA LEU A 98 8.73 2.32 6.36
C LEU A 98 8.68 1.79 7.79
N LEU A 99 9.10 0.54 8.03
CA LEU A 99 9.14 -0.02 9.39
C LEU A 99 10.15 0.69 10.30
N GLN A 100 11.30 1.10 9.77
CA GLN A 100 12.35 1.79 10.52
C GLN A 100 11.97 3.21 10.93
N ARG A 101 11.19 3.91 10.09
CA ARG A 101 10.78 5.30 10.31
C ARG A 101 9.50 5.45 11.10
N ALA A 102 8.63 4.45 11.03
CA ALA A 102 7.41 4.41 11.83
C ALA A 102 7.70 4.48 13.33
N THR A 103 6.91 5.26 14.06
CA THR A 103 6.83 5.17 15.53
C THR A 103 6.41 3.76 15.95
N THR A 104 6.60 3.39 17.21
CA THR A 104 6.21 2.05 17.70
C THR A 104 4.74 1.73 17.41
N LEU A 105 3.84 2.69 17.62
CA LEU A 105 2.41 2.50 17.37
C LEU A 105 2.10 2.33 15.88
N GLU A 106 2.70 3.16 15.02
CA GLU A 106 2.51 3.06 13.58
C GLU A 106 3.07 1.76 13.02
N CYS A 107 4.28 1.38 13.44
CA CYS A 107 4.89 0.12 13.03
C CYS A 107 4.03 -1.06 13.47
N TYR A 108 3.51 -1.05 14.71
CA TYR A 108 2.63 -2.11 15.19
C TYR A 108 1.36 -2.16 14.34
N GLY A 109 0.78 -1.01 14.02
CA GLY A 109 -0.34 -0.88 13.10
C GLY A 109 -0.06 -1.47 11.71
N VAL A 110 1.10 -1.14 11.11
CA VAL A 110 1.55 -1.68 9.81
C VAL A 110 1.69 -3.20 9.86
N VAL A 111 2.30 -3.74 10.93
CA VAL A 111 2.54 -5.17 11.11
C VAL A 111 1.21 -5.91 11.28
N MET A 112 0.36 -5.43 12.20
CA MET A 112 -0.92 -6.07 12.50
C MET A 112 -1.91 -5.96 11.34
N ALA A 113 -1.89 -4.86 10.59
CA ALA A 113 -2.80 -4.69 9.47
C ALA A 113 -2.58 -5.70 8.33
N ARG A 114 -1.44 -6.39 8.29
CA ARG A 114 -1.24 -7.53 7.38
C ARG A 114 -2.19 -8.71 7.68
N PHE A 115 -2.77 -8.76 8.88
CA PHE A 115 -3.67 -9.81 9.35
C PHE A 115 -5.14 -9.39 9.46
N LEU A 116 -5.44 -8.08 9.41
CA LEU A 116 -6.78 -7.54 9.62
C LEU A 116 -7.53 -7.36 8.29
N ASP A 117 -7.29 -6.22 7.62
CA ASP A 117 -7.88 -5.91 6.33
C ASP A 117 -7.05 -4.88 5.55
N GLU A 118 -7.37 -4.74 4.26
CA GLU A 118 -6.65 -3.88 3.34
C GLU A 118 -6.76 -2.38 3.64
N THR A 119 -7.88 -1.96 4.23
CA THR A 119 -8.13 -0.57 4.60
C THR A 119 -7.21 -0.15 5.74
N GLN A 120 -7.09 -0.99 6.78
CA GLN A 120 -6.17 -0.73 7.89
C GLN A 120 -4.72 -0.69 7.42
N ARG A 121 -4.33 -1.57 6.48
CA ARG A 121 -2.97 -1.59 5.93
C ARG A 121 -2.61 -0.24 5.32
N VAL A 122 -3.50 0.29 4.49
CA VAL A 122 -3.25 1.55 3.78
C VAL A 122 -3.26 2.71 4.75
N ARG A 123 -4.21 2.74 5.70
CA ARG A 123 -4.28 3.80 6.72
C ARG A 123 -2.94 3.93 7.46
N TRP A 124 -2.38 2.82 7.94
CA TRP A 124 -1.12 2.85 8.68
C TRP A 124 0.07 3.21 7.80
N ASN A 125 0.13 2.72 6.56
CA ASN A 125 1.17 3.14 5.61
C ASN A 125 1.11 4.65 5.34
N LEU A 126 -0.09 5.19 5.11
CA LEU A 126 -0.29 6.61 4.84
C LEU A 126 0.04 7.49 6.04
N ALA A 127 -0.22 7.02 7.27
CA ALA A 127 0.18 7.73 8.48
C ALA A 127 1.71 7.93 8.54
N VAL A 128 2.49 6.90 8.22
CA VAL A 128 3.96 6.99 8.14
C VAL A 128 4.40 7.89 6.99
N ILE A 129 3.80 7.73 5.80
CA ILE A 129 4.12 8.54 4.61
C ILE A 129 3.90 10.04 4.85
N ASP A 130 2.95 10.41 5.71
CA ASP A 130 2.63 11.82 5.95
C ASP A 130 3.79 12.60 6.62
N HIS A 131 4.69 11.90 7.32
CA HIS A 131 5.91 12.48 7.88
C HIS A 131 7.22 11.96 7.27
N GLU A 132 7.15 11.01 6.33
CA GLU A 132 8.31 10.41 5.62
C GLU A 132 8.10 10.48 4.09
N PRO A 133 8.33 11.65 3.45
CA PRO A 133 7.97 11.91 2.06
C PRO A 133 8.65 11.02 1.03
N GLU A 134 9.84 10.51 1.32
CA GLU A 134 10.56 9.58 0.43
C GLU A 134 9.80 8.27 0.19
N LEU A 135 8.88 7.89 1.09
CA LEU A 135 8.08 6.68 0.97
C LEU A 135 6.88 6.85 0.02
N ALA A 136 6.45 8.09 -0.24
CA ALA A 136 5.26 8.37 -1.02
C ALA A 136 5.35 7.86 -2.48
N GLY A 137 6.53 8.02 -3.10
CA GLY A 137 6.79 7.58 -4.47
C GLY A 137 6.70 6.06 -4.63
N PRO A 138 7.55 5.29 -3.93
CA PRO A 138 7.53 3.83 -3.97
C PRO A 138 6.18 3.23 -3.58
N TRP A 139 5.51 3.80 -2.56
CA TRP A 139 4.17 3.35 -2.17
C TRP A 139 3.17 3.54 -3.31
N ARG A 140 3.09 4.74 -3.91
CA ARG A 140 2.18 5.03 -5.03
C ARG A 140 2.41 4.09 -6.21
N GLU A 141 3.67 3.84 -6.57
CA GLU A 141 4.03 2.95 -7.68
C GLU A 141 3.57 1.52 -7.42
N HIS A 142 3.80 1.01 -6.21
CA HIS A 142 3.34 -0.32 -5.82
C HIS A 142 1.81 -0.46 -5.87
N GLU A 143 1.07 0.55 -5.39
CA GLU A 143 -0.40 0.55 -5.43
C GLU A 143 -0.93 0.65 -6.87
N PHE A 144 -0.32 1.49 -7.71
CA PHE A 144 -0.66 1.59 -9.13
C PHE A 144 -0.42 0.26 -9.84
N ASP A 145 0.78 -0.32 -9.72
CA ASP A 145 1.14 -1.59 -10.35
C ASP A 145 0.23 -2.73 -9.92
N SER A 146 -0.22 -2.73 -8.65
CA SER A 146 -1.18 -3.71 -8.15
C SER A 146 -2.51 -3.62 -8.91
N VAL A 147 -3.11 -2.43 -9.01
CA VAL A 147 -4.37 -2.25 -9.75
C VAL A 147 -4.21 -2.67 -11.22
N MET A 148 -3.10 -2.29 -11.85
CA MET A 148 -2.85 -2.63 -13.25
C MET A 148 -2.61 -4.13 -13.46
N ALA A 149 -1.93 -4.81 -12.53
CA ALA A 149 -1.71 -6.26 -12.59
C ALA A 149 -3.04 -7.04 -12.52
N HIS A 150 -3.98 -6.58 -11.69
CA HIS A 150 -5.34 -7.12 -11.64
C HIS A 150 -6.08 -6.90 -12.96
N LEU A 151 -6.13 -5.64 -13.44
CA LEU A 151 -6.85 -5.27 -14.66
C LEU A 151 -6.36 -6.00 -15.91
N ARG A 152 -5.05 -6.26 -15.98
CA ARG A 152 -4.41 -6.98 -17.08
C ARG A 152 -4.52 -8.49 -16.95
N GLY A 153 -5.10 -8.99 -15.86
CA GLY A 153 -5.26 -10.43 -15.62
C GLY A 153 -3.93 -11.18 -15.56
N LEU A 154 -2.87 -10.53 -15.05
CA LEU A 154 -1.54 -11.17 -14.92
C LEU A 154 -1.66 -12.45 -14.08
N PRO A 155 -0.88 -13.52 -14.36
CA PRO A 155 -0.96 -14.74 -13.58
C PRO A 155 -0.64 -14.49 -12.11
N LYS A 156 -1.29 -15.23 -11.21
CA LYS A 156 -0.93 -15.20 -9.78
C LYS A 156 0.51 -15.68 -9.62
N ASN A 157 1.31 -14.87 -8.95
CA ASN A 157 2.70 -15.11 -8.63
C ASN A 157 2.78 -15.52 -7.16
N GLU A 158 2.62 -16.82 -6.92
CA GLU A 158 2.47 -17.40 -5.59
C GLU A 158 3.46 -18.53 -5.39
N VAL A 159 3.74 -18.83 -4.13
CA VAL A 159 4.60 -19.95 -3.73
C VAL A 159 3.82 -20.98 -2.94
N ASP A 160 4.32 -22.21 -2.99
CA ASP A 160 3.86 -23.28 -2.13
C ASP A 160 4.02 -22.88 -0.65
N PRO A 161 2.97 -23.05 0.19
CA PRO A 161 3.02 -22.67 1.60
C PRO A 161 4.15 -23.35 2.38
N ALA A 162 4.41 -24.65 2.13
CA ALA A 162 5.46 -25.39 2.83
C ALA A 162 6.86 -24.92 2.40
N ALA A 163 7.06 -24.64 1.10
CA ALA A 163 8.32 -24.06 0.62
C ALA A 163 8.59 -22.68 1.24
N ARG A 164 7.54 -21.86 1.42
CA ARG A 164 7.64 -20.55 2.07
C ARG A 164 7.93 -20.67 3.56
N GLU A 165 7.28 -21.60 4.26
CA GLU A 165 7.54 -21.89 5.68
C GLU A 165 8.98 -22.35 5.89
N GLN A 166 9.47 -23.27 5.06
CA GLN A 166 10.88 -23.69 5.11
C GLN A 166 11.85 -22.53 4.84
N ALA A 167 11.50 -21.61 3.94
CA ALA A 167 12.31 -20.42 3.70
C ALA A 167 12.31 -19.48 4.91
N TRP A 168 11.19 -19.37 5.64
CA TRP A 168 11.13 -18.61 6.89
C TRP A 168 12.02 -19.23 7.96
N ASN A 169 11.97 -20.56 8.13
CA ASN A 169 12.82 -21.26 9.09
C ASN A 169 14.31 -21.05 8.76
N ARG A 170 14.71 -21.18 7.49
CA ARG A 170 16.09 -20.91 7.06
C ARG A 170 16.50 -19.45 7.29
N LEU A 171 15.60 -18.49 7.08
CA LEU A 171 15.88 -17.09 7.36
C LEU A 171 16.14 -16.88 8.86
N ILE A 172 15.30 -17.44 9.73
CA ILE A 172 15.43 -17.35 11.19
C ILE A 172 16.71 -18.03 11.66
N GLU A 173 17.02 -19.23 11.16
CA GLU A 173 18.25 -19.97 11.45
C GLU A 173 19.52 -19.21 11.02
N SER A 174 19.42 -18.35 10.00
CA SER A 174 20.54 -17.54 9.51
C SER A 174 20.82 -16.29 10.36
N LEU A 175 19.94 -15.95 11.31
CA LEU A 175 20.11 -14.78 12.16
C LEU A 175 21.25 -14.99 13.17
N PRO A 176 21.91 -13.91 13.63
CA PRO A 176 22.79 -13.96 14.78
C PRO A 176 22.08 -14.59 16.00
N PRO A 177 22.80 -15.34 16.87
CA PRO A 177 22.18 -16.06 17.99
C PRO A 177 21.24 -15.20 18.83
N ALA A 178 21.64 -13.99 19.20
CA ALA A 178 20.79 -13.08 19.99
C ALA A 178 19.51 -12.65 19.26
N GLU A 179 19.55 -12.44 17.95
CA GLU A 179 18.38 -12.07 17.14
C GLU A 179 17.45 -13.28 16.93
N ARG A 180 18.02 -14.47 16.76
CA ARG A 180 17.26 -15.71 16.65
C ARG A 180 16.54 -16.05 17.95
N ASP A 181 17.25 -16.00 19.09
CA ASP A 181 16.67 -16.29 20.40
C ASP A 181 15.52 -15.31 20.71
N GLU A 182 15.67 -14.05 20.31
CA GLU A 182 14.61 -13.05 20.39
C GLU A 182 13.40 -13.42 19.51
N VAL A 183 13.62 -13.80 18.25
CA VAL A 183 12.53 -14.23 17.34
C VAL A 183 11.77 -15.41 17.92
N GLU A 184 12.49 -16.44 18.39
CA GLU A 184 11.89 -17.64 18.99
C GLU A 184 11.10 -17.29 20.26
N ARG A 185 11.64 -16.42 21.11
CA ARG A 185 10.97 -15.91 22.31
C ARG A 185 9.66 -15.20 21.97
N VAL A 186 9.67 -14.33 20.96
CA VAL A 186 8.47 -13.59 20.53
C VAL A 186 7.43 -14.51 19.91
N MET A 187 7.86 -15.47 19.09
CA MET A 187 6.95 -16.47 18.52
C MET A 187 6.29 -17.36 19.58
N ALA A 188 6.92 -17.53 20.75
CA ALA A 188 6.38 -18.28 21.88
C ALA A 188 5.44 -17.46 22.78
N MET A 189 5.29 -16.15 22.57
CA MET A 189 4.41 -15.31 23.39
C MET A 189 2.93 -15.59 23.07
N THR A 190 2.13 -15.84 24.11
CA THR A 190 0.70 -16.18 24.01
C THR A 190 -0.27 -15.07 24.46
N GLU A 191 0.23 -13.96 25.00
CA GLU A 191 -0.60 -12.88 25.56
C GLU A 191 -0.21 -11.51 25.03
N THR A 192 -1.23 -10.66 24.81
CA THR A 192 -1.09 -9.34 24.20
C THR A 192 -1.01 -8.20 25.23
N GLY A 193 0.00 -7.33 25.13
CA GLY A 193 0.21 -6.19 26.04
C GLY A 193 1.01 -5.02 25.41
N PRO A 194 1.16 -3.85 26.07
CA PRO A 194 1.84 -2.68 25.49
C PRO A 194 3.31 -2.94 25.11
N ASP A 195 4.01 -3.77 25.88
CA ASP A 195 5.39 -4.18 25.60
C ASP A 195 5.49 -5.03 24.32
N GLU A 196 4.40 -5.72 23.97
CA GLU A 196 4.31 -6.54 22.75
C GLU A 196 4.39 -5.68 21.48
N ALA A 197 3.87 -4.44 21.50
CA ALA A 197 3.92 -3.57 20.32
C ALA A 197 5.36 -3.23 19.92
N ALA A 198 6.19 -2.88 20.91
CA ALA A 198 7.62 -2.63 20.70
C ALA A 198 8.34 -3.91 20.27
N THR A 199 8.03 -5.03 20.92
CA THR A 199 8.61 -6.35 20.61
C THR A 199 8.29 -6.82 19.20
N LEU A 200 7.02 -6.80 18.77
CA LEU A 200 6.59 -7.16 17.42
C LEU A 200 7.17 -6.23 16.36
N CYS A 201 7.32 -4.95 16.68
CA CYS A 201 7.98 -3.99 15.81
C CYS A 201 9.45 -4.30 15.60
N ASN A 202 10.17 -4.58 16.68
CA ASN A 202 11.57 -4.96 16.61
C ASN A 202 11.73 -6.27 15.83
N LEU A 203 10.87 -7.26 16.09
CA LEU A 203 10.83 -8.51 15.34
C LEU A 203 10.62 -8.24 13.84
N ALA A 204 9.60 -7.46 13.47
CA ALA A 204 9.29 -7.15 12.08
C ALA A 204 10.46 -6.42 11.37
N ARG A 205 11.12 -5.49 12.07
CA ARG A 205 12.31 -4.78 11.55
C ARG A 205 13.48 -5.74 11.35
N THR A 206 13.77 -6.61 12.32
CA THR A 206 14.84 -7.62 12.24
C THR A 206 14.60 -8.58 11.08
N LEU A 207 13.41 -9.17 11.01
CA LEU A 207 13.05 -10.10 9.94
C LEU A 207 13.04 -9.43 8.56
N GLN A 208 12.53 -8.21 8.44
CA GLN A 208 12.56 -7.48 7.17
C GLN A 208 14.00 -7.10 6.76
N ALA A 209 14.86 -6.71 7.71
CA ALA A 209 16.27 -6.41 7.45
C ALA A 209 17.04 -7.66 7.00
N ALA A 210 16.77 -8.80 7.63
CA ALA A 210 17.31 -10.10 7.23
C ALA A 210 16.81 -10.49 5.84
N LEU A 211 15.52 -10.34 5.56
CA LEU A 211 14.92 -10.61 4.25
C LEU A 211 15.59 -9.79 3.15
N VAL A 212 15.82 -8.49 3.35
CA VAL A 212 16.50 -7.65 2.33
C VAL A 212 17.90 -8.18 1.98
N LYS A 213 18.60 -8.76 2.97
CA LYS A 213 19.97 -9.29 2.84
C LYS A 213 20.03 -10.78 2.44
N ALA A 214 18.91 -11.50 2.52
CA ALA A 214 18.87 -12.93 2.22
C ALA A 214 19.24 -13.22 0.75
N PRO A 215 19.70 -14.44 0.42
CA PRO A 215 19.99 -14.79 -0.95
C PRO A 215 18.73 -14.74 -1.83
N ALA A 216 18.90 -14.50 -3.13
CA ALA A 216 17.78 -14.22 -4.02
C ALA A 216 16.74 -15.36 -4.08
N ALA A 217 17.18 -16.61 -3.96
CA ALA A 217 16.29 -17.78 -3.95
C ALA A 217 15.35 -17.75 -2.74
N GLU A 218 15.88 -17.51 -1.54
CA GLU A 218 15.13 -17.38 -0.30
C GLU A 218 14.21 -16.16 -0.34
N ARG A 219 14.72 -15.00 -0.78
CA ARG A 219 13.90 -13.78 -0.89
C ARG A 219 12.68 -14.00 -1.77
N ARG A 220 12.87 -14.64 -2.93
CA ARG A 220 11.77 -14.96 -3.83
C ARG A 220 10.69 -15.79 -3.13
N LEU A 221 11.07 -16.79 -2.34
CA LEU A 221 10.11 -17.60 -1.58
C LEU A 221 9.36 -16.79 -0.52
N LEU A 222 10.02 -15.80 0.09
CA LEU A 222 9.49 -15.06 1.23
C LEU A 222 8.60 -13.87 0.84
N ILE A 223 8.96 -13.15 -0.23
CA ILE A 223 8.22 -11.96 -0.71
C ILE A 223 6.95 -12.33 -1.47
N LEU A 224 6.89 -13.53 -2.02
CA LEU A 224 5.72 -14.01 -2.75
C LEU A 224 4.61 -14.41 -1.76
N PRO A 225 3.34 -14.10 -2.07
CA PRO A 225 2.23 -14.61 -1.27
C PRO A 225 2.17 -16.13 -1.35
N ALA A 226 1.82 -16.75 -0.21
CA ALA A 226 1.52 -18.18 -0.17
C ALA A 226 0.21 -18.45 -0.92
N ARG A 227 0.17 -19.55 -1.66
CA ARG A 227 -1.07 -20.04 -2.27
C ARG A 227 -2.09 -20.36 -1.18
N ARG A 228 -3.34 -19.93 -1.40
CA ARG A 228 -4.50 -20.31 -0.56
C ARG A 228 -5.14 -21.57 -1.10
#